data_AF-A0AA89QA02-F1
#
_entry.id   AF-A0AA89QA02-F1
#
_cell.length_a   1.000
_cell.length_b   1.000
_cell.length_c   1.000
_cell.angle_alpha   90.00
_cell.angle_beta   90.00
_cell.angle_gamma   90.00
#
_symmetry.space_group_name_H-M   'P 1'
#
loop_
_entity.id
_entity.type
_entity.pdbx_description
1 polymer ?
#
loop_
_entity_poly.entity_id
_entity_poly.type
_entity_poly.pdbx_seq_one_letter_code
_entity_poly.pdbx_strand_id
1 'polypeptide(L)' 'MVVPHRDAWSTLGRKVLREEVQITDAACPNCGARDLAVRDMRRRDSPTGYAEVKCTTCGHGIYVAGPLSGDQRRRGSGAG' A
#
# COMPACT_ATOMS: atom_id res chain seq x y z
N MET A 1 10.24 19.82 -14.05
CA MET A 1 9.48 19.41 -12.84
C MET A 1 8.97 17.99 -13.08
N VAL A 2 9.53 16.99 -12.40
CA VAL A 2 9.06 15.60 -12.50
C VAL A 2 7.79 15.51 -11.68
N VAL A 3 6.63 15.45 -12.34
CA VAL A 3 5.37 15.17 -11.65
C VAL A 3 5.50 13.74 -11.13
N PRO A 4 5.48 13.49 -9.81
CA PRO A 4 5.57 12.13 -9.31
C PRO A 4 4.45 11.33 -9.95
N HIS A 5 4.77 10.13 -10.47
CA HIS A 5 3.82 9.21 -11.09
C HIS A 5 2.74 8.78 -10.08
N ARG A 6 1.81 9.69 -9.79
CA ARG A 6 0.75 9.54 -8.80
C ARG A 6 -0.14 8.34 -9.16
N ASP A 7 -0.28 8.06 -10.44
CA ASP A 7 -1.01 6.90 -10.96
C ASP A 7 -0.25 5.59 -10.69
N ALA A 8 1.07 5.57 -10.82
CA ALA A 8 1.90 4.40 -10.50
C ALA A 8 1.87 4.09 -9.00
N TRP A 9 2.01 5.10 -8.15
CA TRP A 9 1.88 4.97 -6.69
C TRP A 9 0.48 4.52 -6.28
N SER A 10 -0.58 5.10 -6.87
CA SER A 10 -1.96 4.70 -6.58
C SER A 10 -2.25 3.26 -7.00
N THR A 11 -1.72 2.84 -8.14
CA THR A 11 -1.84 1.45 -8.64
C THR A 11 -1.12 0.49 -7.71
N LEU A 12 0.13 0.79 -7.33
CA LEU A 12 0.90 -0.01 -6.39
C LEU A 12 0.17 -0.13 -5.05
N GLY A 13 -0.26 0.99 -4.47
CA GLY A 13 -0.99 1.00 -3.20
C GLY A 13 -2.25 0.14 -3.26
N ARG A 14 -3.04 0.21 -4.33
CA ARG A 14 -4.25 -0.62 -4.49
C ARG A 14 -3.95 -2.11 -4.60
N LYS A 15 -2.91 -2.48 -5.36
CA LYS A 15 -2.48 -3.88 -5.47
C LYS A 15 -2.02 -4.43 -4.13
N VAL A 16 -1.25 -3.64 -3.38
CA VAL A 16 -0.77 -4.00 -2.03
C VAL A 16 -1.94 -4.13 -1.05
N LEU A 17 -2.87 -3.18 -1.07
CA LEU A 17 -4.08 -3.23 -0.26
C LEU A 17 -4.92 -4.47 -0.58
N ARG A 18 -4.92 -4.95 -1.81
CA ARG A 18 -5.60 -6.18 -2.24
C ARG A 18 -4.76 -7.45 -2.10
N GLU A 19 -3.53 -7.34 -1.59
CA GLU A 19 -2.54 -8.42 -1.49
C GLU A 19 -2.24 -9.08 -2.85
N GLU A 20 -2.47 -8.35 -3.96
CA GLU A 20 -2.20 -8.80 -5.33
C GLU A 20 -0.70 -8.76 -5.66
N VAL A 21 0.08 -8.02 -4.89
CA VAL A 21 1.54 -7.91 -5.04
C VAL A 21 2.21 -7.85 -3.68
N GLN A 22 3.32 -8.57 -3.53
CA GLN A 22 4.21 -8.43 -2.37
C GLN A 22 5.06 -7.18 -2.56
N ILE A 23 5.22 -6.37 -1.50
CA ILE A 23 5.98 -5.11 -1.63
C ILE A 23 7.45 -5.34 -1.98
N THR A 24 7.97 -6.52 -1.65
CA THR A 24 9.33 -6.97 -1.96
C THR A 24 9.60 -7.06 -3.47
N ASP A 25 8.55 -7.24 -4.28
CA ASP A 25 8.65 -7.30 -5.73
C ASP A 25 8.38 -5.97 -6.42
N ALA A 26 7.97 -4.95 -5.67
CA ALA A 26 7.73 -3.62 -6.21
C ALA A 26 9.00 -2.74 -6.11
N ALA A 27 9.18 -1.89 -7.13
CA ALA A 27 10.19 -0.83 -7.12
C ALA A 27 9.51 0.53 -6.99
N CYS A 28 10.19 1.46 -6.33
CA CYS A 28 9.75 2.83 -6.16
C CYS A 28 9.58 3.50 -7.54
N PRO A 29 8.37 3.99 -7.89
CA PRO A 29 8.15 4.69 -9.15
C PRO A 29 8.94 5.99 -9.31
N ASN A 30 9.51 6.53 -8.22
CA ASN A 30 10.23 7.79 -8.23
C ASN A 30 11.76 7.61 -8.34
N CYS A 31 12.34 6.68 -7.58
CA CYS A 31 13.80 6.48 -7.54
C CYS A 31 14.25 5.08 -7.98
N GLY A 32 13.34 4.15 -8.27
CA GLY A 32 13.66 2.78 -8.67
C GLY A 32 14.11 1.85 -7.55
N ALA A 33 14.29 2.35 -6.32
CA ALA A 33 14.70 1.51 -5.19
C ALA A 33 13.60 0.51 -4.78
N ARG A 34 14.00 -0.68 -4.32
CA ARG A 34 13.07 -1.73 -3.87
C ARG A 34 12.77 -1.66 -2.37
N ASP A 35 13.38 -0.73 -1.66
CA ASP A 35 13.15 -0.48 -0.24
C ASP A 35 11.83 0.28 -0.03
N LEU A 36 10.74 -0.47 -0.03
CA LEU A 36 9.38 0.02 0.20
C LEU A 36 8.84 -0.50 1.53
N ALA A 37 8.39 0.43 2.37
CA ALA A 37 7.65 0.15 3.59
C ALA A 37 6.14 0.16 3.29
N VAL A 38 5.43 -0.81 3.85
CA VAL A 38 3.96 -0.86 3.83
C VAL A 38 3.45 -0.78 5.24
N ARG A 39 2.41 0.02 5.44
CA ARG A 39 1.57 -0.05 6.63
C ARG A 39 0.15 -0.29 6.20
N ASP A 40 -0.35 -1.47 6.52
CA ASP A 40 -1.74 -1.82 6.31
C ASP A 40 -2.53 -1.50 7.59
N MET A 41 -3.57 -0.69 7.43
CA MET A 41 -4.47 -0.27 8.49
C MET A 41 -5.88 -0.76 8.15
N ARG A 42 -6.16 -2.00 8.54
CA ARG A 42 -7.48 -2.63 8.48
C ARG A 42 -8.13 -2.62 9.84
N ARG A 43 -9.42 -2.27 9.90
CA ARG A 43 -10.27 -2.50 11.07
C ARG A 43 -11.26 -3.60 10.74
N ARG A 44 -11.41 -4.58 11.64
CA ARG A 44 -12.31 -5.74 11.48
C ARG A 44 -13.74 -5.35 11.12
N ASP A 45 -14.25 -4.30 11.76
CA ASP A 45 -15.64 -3.84 11.59
C ASP A 45 -15.80 -2.76 10.51
N SER A 46 -14.73 -2.42 9.78
CA SER A 46 -14.78 -1.46 8.69
C SER A 46 -14.87 -2.15 7.33
N PRO A 47 -15.81 -1.75 6.45
CA PRO A 47 -15.83 -2.23 5.06
C PRO A 47 -14.65 -1.67 4.24
N THR A 48 -13.96 -0.65 4.76
CA THR A 48 -12.85 0.04 4.11
C THR A 48 -11.57 -0.16 4.91
N GLY A 49 -10.48 -0.44 4.21
CA GLY A 49 -9.15 -0.49 4.78
C GLY A 49 -8.22 0.43 4.03
N TYR A 50 -7.04 0.59 4.59
CA TYR A 50 -6.08 1.57 4.14
C TYR A 50 -4.71 0.95 4.04
N ALA A 51 -3.98 1.30 2.98
CA ALA A 51 -2.59 0.93 2.84
C ALA A 51 -1.76 2.19 2.60
N GLU A 52 -0.79 2.41 3.46
CA GLU A 52 0.29 3.36 3.24
C GLU A 52 1.44 2.62 2.57
N VAL A 53 1.93 3.12 1.45
CA VAL A 53 3.14 2.62 0.80
C VAL A 53 4.13 3.78 0.69
N LYS A 54 5.34 3.58 1.24
CA LYS A 54 6.38 4.61 1.28
C LYS A 54 7.73 4.02 0.93
N CYS A 55 8.47 4.70 0.06
CA CYS A 55 9.87 4.41 -0.19
C CYS A 55 10.72 4.98 0.94
N THR A 56 11.53 4.12 1.57
CA THR A 56 12.44 4.53 2.65
C THR A 56 13.67 5.23 2.10
N THR A 57 14.04 4.97 0.85
CA THR A 57 15.19 5.61 0.18
C THR A 57 14.94 7.07 -0.19
N CYS A 58 13.83 7.36 -0.88
CA CYS A 58 13.53 8.72 -1.36
C CYS A 58 12.46 9.45 -0.54
N GLY A 59 11.93 8.80 0.49
CA GLY A 59 10.91 9.36 1.40
C GLY A 59 9.52 9.56 0.80
N HIS A 60 9.34 9.30 -0.50
CA HIS A 60 8.04 9.46 -1.16
C HIS A 60 7.12 8.29 -0.83
N GLY A 61 5.86 8.59 -0.60
CA GLY A 61 4.83 7.58 -0.38
C GLY A 61 3.44 8.10 -0.66
N ILE A 62 2.49 7.18 -0.71
CA ILE A 62 1.08 7.48 -0.85
C ILE A 62 0.27 6.69 0.18
N TYR A 63 -0.88 7.24 0.49
CA TYR A 63 -1.92 6.56 1.24
C TYR A 63 -3.07 6.23 0.30
N VAL A 64 -3.50 4.97 0.28
CA VAL A 64 -4.68 4.55 -0.47
C VAL A 64 -5.73 3.99 0.47
N ALA A 65 -6.98 4.33 0.19
CA ALA A 65 -8.16 3.74 0.82
C ALA A 65 -8.87 2.85 -0.20
N GLY A 66 -9.42 1.73 0.24
CA GLY A 66 -10.19 0.85 -0.63
C GLY A 66 -11.08 -0.12 0.12
N PRO A 67 -12.10 -0.66 -0.55
CA PRO A 67 -12.95 -1.69 0.02
C PRO A 67 -12.13 -2.95 0.29
N LEU A 68 -12.30 -3.53 1.47
CA LEU A 68 -11.66 -4.79 1.83
C LEU A 68 -12.49 -5.95 1.31
N SER A 69 -11.83 -6.95 0.74
CA SER A 69 -12.49 -8.20 0.38
C SER A 69 -12.92 -8.95 1.65
N GLY A 70 -13.83 -9.92 1.51
CA GLY A 70 -14.35 -10.71 2.66
C GLY A 70 -13.23 -11.35 3.49
N ASP A 71 -12.16 -11.81 2.83
CA ASP A 71 -11.01 -12.41 3.50
C ASP A 71 -10.17 -11.39 4.25
N GLN A 72 -10.08 -10.17 3.74
CA GLN A 72 -9.31 -9.10 4.36
C GLN A 72 -9.99 -8.55 5.60
N ARG A 73 -11.33 -8.45 5.59
CA ARG A 73 -12.12 -8.08 6.77
C ARG A 73 -11.93 -9.07 7.92
N ARG A 74 -11.84 -10.37 7.60
CA ARG A 74 -11.57 -11.42 8.60
C ARG A 74 -10.16 -11.36 9.18
N ARG A 75 -9.16 -11.00 8.37
CA ARG A 75 -7.74 -10.96 8.76
C ARG A 75 -7.34 -9.76 9.64
N GLY A 76 -8.13 -8.70 9.74
CA GLY A 76 -7.79 -7.46 10.47
C GLY A 76 -7.71 -7.57 12.01
N SER A 77 -7.41 -8.75 12.58
CA SER A 77 -7.41 -9.02 14.04
C SER A 77 -6.03 -9.36 14.63
N GLY A 78 -4.92 -9.12 13.93
CA GLY A 78 -3.58 -9.53 14.38
C GLY A 78 -2.60 -8.37 14.56
N ALA A 79 -2.83 -7.50 15.55
CA ALA A 79 -1.79 -6.63 16.10
C ALA A 79 -2.07 -6.41 17.59
N GLY A 80 -1.58 -7.34 18.41
CA GLY A 80 -1.50 -7.30 19.86
C GLY A 80 -0.28 -8.08 20.28
#